data_AF-A0AAV4DIM0-F1
#
_entry.id   AF-A0AAV4DIM0-F1
#
_cell.length_a   1.000
_cell.length_b   1.000
_cell.length_c   1.000
_cell.angle_alpha   90.00
_cell.angle_beta   90.00
_cell.angle_gamma   90.00
#
_symmetry.space_group_name_H-M   'P 1'
#
loop_
_entity.id
_entity.type
_entity.pdbx_description
1 polymer ?
#
loop_
_entity_poly.entity_id
_entity_poly.type
_entity_poly.pdbx_seq_one_letter_code
_entity_poly.pdbx_strand_id
1 'polypeptide(L)'
;MEPQDLFGQAFALAETKLEKYLTEGQPWIQFLKDIQFFSPNKIFFVSGAEDVSAIKELENVPEDEIKNYMTKLGSNAVHMSDSSLNPHLFWASVSVDLPKLAALATPLICSTVKLADAERSVSTYNLIVAFRR
;
A
#
# COMPACT_ATOMS: atom_id res chain seq x y z
N MET A 1 -23.34 -18.33 28.66
CA MET A 1 -22.64 -17.04 28.80
C MET A 1 -23.68 -15.98 28.49
N GLU A 2 -23.95 -15.08 29.43
CA GLU A 2 -25.02 -14.09 29.26
C GLU A 2 -24.66 -13.12 28.10
N PRO A 3 -25.61 -12.69 27.26
CA PRO A 3 -25.34 -11.80 26.12
C PRO A 3 -24.63 -10.50 26.49
N GLN A 4 -24.79 -10.06 27.75
CA GLN A 4 -24.20 -8.85 28.30
C GLN A 4 -22.67 -8.96 28.47
N ASP A 5 -22.16 -10.15 28.78
CA ASP A 5 -20.72 -10.43 28.93
C ASP A 5 -19.98 -10.48 27.59
N LEU A 6 -20.67 -10.93 26.53
CA LEU A 6 -20.15 -10.93 25.16
C LEU A 6 -20.04 -9.51 24.61
N PHE A 7 -21.01 -8.66 24.91
CA PHE A 7 -21.01 -7.26 24.49
C PHE A 7 -19.89 -6.45 25.15
N GLY A 8 -19.70 -6.65 26.47
CA GLY A 8 -18.61 -5.99 27.20
C GLY A 8 -17.21 -6.39 26.70
N GLN A 9 -17.00 -7.69 26.41
CA GLN A 9 -15.73 -8.17 25.85
C GLN A 9 -15.47 -7.63 24.45
N ALA A 10 -16.50 -7.58 23.58
CA ALA A 10 -16.37 -7.02 22.24
C ALA A 10 -16.02 -5.52 22.28
N PHE A 11 -16.61 -4.77 23.21
CA PHE A 11 -16.34 -3.35 23.38
C PHE A 11 -14.91 -3.09 23.87
N ALA A 12 -14.45 -3.84 24.87
CA ALA A 12 -13.09 -3.74 25.39
C ALA A 12 -12.04 -4.08 24.31
N LEU A 13 -12.29 -5.13 23.49
CA LEU A 13 -11.43 -5.49 22.36
C LEU A 13 -11.38 -4.40 21.28
N ALA A 14 -12.53 -3.76 20.99
CA ALA A 14 -12.61 -2.66 20.04
C ALA A 14 -11.86 -1.42 20.56
N GLU A 15 -12.00 -1.11 21.86
CA GLU A 15 -11.30 -0.02 22.54
C GLU A 15 -9.79 -0.23 22.50
N THR A 16 -9.28 -1.42 22.86
CA THR A 16 -7.84 -1.73 22.79
C THR A 16 -7.31 -1.64 21.35
N LYS A 17 -8.08 -2.08 20.35
CA LYS A 17 -7.70 -1.92 18.93
C LYS A 17 -7.66 -0.45 18.53
N LEU A 18 -8.65 0.33 18.93
CA LEU A 18 -8.73 1.75 18.62
C LEU A 18 -7.56 2.49 19.26
N GLU A 19 -7.29 2.21 20.53
CA GLU A 19 -6.18 2.81 21.29
C GLU A 19 -4.84 2.47 20.65
N LYS A 20 -4.64 1.22 20.21
CA LYS A 20 -3.46 0.82 19.42
C LYS A 20 -3.34 1.60 18.11
N TYR A 21 -4.42 1.78 17.37
CA TYR A 21 -4.40 2.60 16.14
C TYR A 21 -4.14 4.09 16.42
N LEU A 22 -4.57 4.60 17.57
CA LEU A 22 -4.37 5.99 17.97
C LEU A 22 -2.97 6.27 18.52
N THR A 23 -2.33 5.29 19.18
CA THR A 23 -1.02 5.43 19.82
C THR A 23 0.13 4.98 18.94
N GLU A 24 0.05 3.79 18.35
CA GLU A 24 1.12 3.21 17.52
C GLU A 24 0.91 3.48 16.03
N GLY A 25 -0.28 3.98 15.65
CA GLY A 25 -0.69 4.07 14.25
C GLY A 25 -1.06 2.72 13.67
N GLN A 26 -1.39 2.71 12.37
CA GLN A 26 -1.53 1.46 11.62
C GLN A 26 -0.12 1.00 11.20
N PRO A 27 0.37 -0.19 11.61
CA PRO A 27 1.74 -0.62 11.33
C PRO A 27 2.09 -0.68 9.84
N TRP A 28 1.09 -0.68 8.96
CA TRP A 28 1.23 -0.70 7.51
C TRP A 28 0.91 0.64 6.84
N ILE A 29 0.48 1.67 7.56
CA ILE A 29 0.02 2.91 6.94
C ILE A 29 1.14 3.64 6.20
N GLN A 30 2.36 3.63 6.75
CA GLN A 30 3.50 4.24 6.08
C GLN A 30 3.85 3.47 4.82
N PHE A 31 3.90 2.14 4.90
CA PHE A 31 4.10 1.28 3.72
C PHE A 31 3.02 1.52 2.65
N LEU A 32 1.75 1.62 3.02
CA LEU A 32 0.65 1.89 2.10
C LEU A 32 0.67 3.30 1.50
N LYS A 33 1.28 4.28 2.18
CA LYS A 33 1.54 5.61 1.62
C LYS A 33 2.70 5.55 0.63
N ASP A 34 3.80 4.95 1.05
CA ASP A 34 5.04 4.86 0.30
C ASP A 34 4.88 4.05 -0.99
N ILE A 35 4.06 3.01 -0.97
CA ILE A 35 3.79 2.20 -2.16
C ILE A 35 3.06 2.96 -3.27
N GLN A 36 2.41 4.09 -2.94
CA GLN A 36 1.76 4.96 -3.92
C GLN A 36 2.77 5.64 -4.83
N PHE A 37 4.05 5.70 -4.42
CA PHE A 37 5.15 6.08 -5.29
C PHE A 37 5.16 5.27 -6.59
N PHE A 38 4.86 3.96 -6.51
CA PHE A 38 4.79 3.08 -7.68
C PHE A 38 3.48 3.17 -8.47
N SER A 39 2.56 4.05 -8.08
CA SER A 39 1.35 4.32 -8.84
C SER A 39 1.60 5.54 -9.73
N PRO A 40 1.69 5.40 -11.06
CA PRO A 40 1.94 6.52 -11.96
C PRO A 40 0.89 7.63 -11.79
N ASN A 41 -0.38 7.26 -11.57
CA ASN A 41 -1.48 8.19 -11.30
C ASN A 41 -1.29 9.09 -10.07
N LYS A 42 -0.35 8.77 -9.19
CA LYS A 42 -0.12 9.45 -7.91
C LYS A 42 1.29 10.02 -7.79
N ILE A 43 2.08 9.93 -8.84
CA ILE A 43 3.49 10.35 -8.84
C ILE A 43 3.65 11.84 -8.52
N PHE A 44 2.67 12.68 -8.87
CA PHE A 44 2.66 14.12 -8.56
C PHE A 44 2.57 14.45 -7.07
N PHE A 45 2.14 13.49 -6.23
CA PHE A 45 2.04 13.68 -4.78
C PHE A 45 3.31 13.30 -4.03
N VAL A 46 4.34 12.84 -4.73
CA VAL A 46 5.63 12.46 -4.13
C VAL A 46 6.71 13.39 -4.64
N SER A 47 7.45 14.02 -3.71
CA SER A 47 8.48 15.01 -4.02
C SER A 47 9.77 14.35 -4.50
N GLY A 48 10.09 13.18 -3.93
CA GLY A 48 11.27 12.39 -4.29
C GLY A 48 11.28 11.00 -3.64
N ALA A 49 12.31 10.20 -3.96
CA ALA A 49 12.49 8.87 -3.36
C ALA A 49 12.84 8.96 -1.87
N GLU A 50 13.36 10.09 -1.41
CA GLU A 50 13.63 10.41 -0.01
C GLU A 50 12.38 10.45 0.87
N ASP A 51 11.19 10.65 0.29
CA ASP A 51 9.91 10.61 1.00
C ASP A 51 9.43 9.17 1.26
N VAL A 52 10.11 8.17 0.68
CA VAL A 52 9.77 6.75 0.78
C VAL A 52 10.71 6.07 1.79
N SER A 53 10.24 5.88 3.02
CA SER A 53 11.04 5.36 4.14
C SER A 53 10.77 3.89 4.48
N ALA A 54 9.61 3.38 4.11
CA ALA A 54 9.16 2.02 4.40
C ALA A 54 9.62 1.00 3.34
N ILE A 55 10.17 1.44 2.20
CA ILE A 55 10.60 0.58 1.09
C ILE A 55 12.11 0.72 0.92
N LYS A 56 12.86 0.01 1.76
CA LYS A 56 14.32 0.11 1.83
C LYS A 56 15.02 -0.33 0.55
N GLU A 57 14.39 -1.24 -0.18
CA GLU A 57 14.91 -1.76 -1.44
C GLU A 57 15.02 -0.66 -2.51
N LEU A 58 14.34 0.48 -2.33
CA LEU A 58 14.44 1.64 -3.21
C LEU A 58 15.86 2.24 -3.23
N GLU A 59 16.62 2.12 -2.13
CA GLU A 59 18.03 2.55 -2.05
C GLU A 59 18.95 1.80 -3.03
N ASN A 60 18.54 0.60 -3.46
CA ASN A 60 19.29 -0.20 -4.42
C ASN A 60 18.95 0.12 -5.89
N VAL A 61 17.95 0.97 -6.12
CA VAL A 61 17.54 1.39 -7.46
C VAL A 61 18.42 2.57 -7.90
N PRO A 62 18.95 2.54 -9.14
CA PRO A 62 19.74 3.64 -9.67
C PRO A 62 18.95 4.96 -9.66
N GLU A 63 19.61 6.03 -9.24
CA GLU A 63 19.00 7.36 -9.13
C GLU A 63 18.50 7.89 -10.49
N ASP A 64 19.15 7.49 -11.59
CA ASP A 64 18.73 7.81 -12.96
C ASP A 64 17.43 7.13 -13.35
N GLU A 65 17.18 5.88 -12.92
CA GLU A 65 15.89 5.20 -13.13
C GLU A 65 14.77 5.93 -12.37
N ILE A 66 15.02 6.26 -11.09
CA ILE A 66 14.07 7.01 -10.24
C ILE A 66 13.75 8.37 -10.88
N LYS A 67 14.78 9.11 -11.29
CA LYS A 67 14.61 10.43 -11.90
C LYS A 67 13.88 10.36 -13.24
N ASN A 68 14.19 9.38 -14.09
CA ASN A 68 13.48 9.18 -15.36
C ASN A 68 12.01 8.83 -15.14
N TYR A 69 11.71 8.01 -14.12
CA TYR A 69 10.34 7.71 -13.73
C TYR A 69 9.59 8.98 -13.30
N MET A 70 10.14 9.75 -12.37
CA MET A 70 9.45 10.94 -11.82
C MET A 70 9.29 12.06 -12.83
N THR A 71 10.31 12.33 -13.65
CA THR A 71 10.33 13.52 -14.50
C THR A 71 9.79 13.30 -15.91
N LYS A 72 9.81 12.06 -16.41
CA LYS A 72 9.45 11.76 -17.81
C LYS A 72 8.38 10.68 -17.89
N LEU A 73 8.72 9.45 -17.53
CA LEU A 73 7.90 8.29 -17.89
C LEU A 73 6.58 8.24 -17.10
N GLY A 74 6.64 8.45 -15.79
CA GLY A 74 5.43 8.49 -14.95
C GLY A 74 4.57 9.72 -15.23
N SER A 75 5.18 10.91 -15.33
CA SER A 75 4.45 12.15 -15.63
C SER A 75 3.80 12.12 -17.03
N ASN A 76 4.54 11.70 -18.07
CA ASN A 76 3.98 11.59 -19.42
C ASN A 76 2.87 10.53 -19.50
N ALA A 77 3.01 9.40 -18.79
CA ALA A 77 1.99 8.36 -18.81
C ALA A 77 0.64 8.87 -18.27
N VAL A 78 0.64 9.72 -17.25
CA VAL A 78 -0.60 10.34 -16.73
C VAL A 78 -1.14 11.39 -17.70
N HIS A 79 -0.28 12.19 -18.31
CA HIS A 79 -0.72 13.21 -19.28
C HIS A 79 -1.30 12.61 -20.57
N MET A 80 -0.84 11.43 -20.97
CA MET A 80 -1.26 10.74 -22.20
C MET A 80 -2.43 9.77 -21.98
N SER A 81 -2.86 9.55 -20.74
CA SER A 81 -3.96 8.63 -20.44
C SER A 81 -5.28 9.38 -20.29
N ASP A 82 -6.24 9.12 -21.18
CA ASP A 82 -7.62 9.65 -21.09
C ASP A 82 -8.43 9.05 -19.92
N SER A 83 -7.88 8.02 -19.25
CA SER A 83 -8.48 7.30 -18.13
C SER A 83 -7.42 6.88 -17.12
N SER A 84 -7.81 6.36 -15.94
CA SER A 84 -6.86 5.91 -14.93
C SER A 84 -5.89 4.87 -15.48
N LEU A 85 -4.59 5.16 -15.43
CA LEU A 85 -3.55 4.28 -15.94
C LEU A 85 -3.49 2.99 -15.13
N ASN A 86 -3.47 1.83 -15.78
CA ASN A 86 -3.27 0.55 -15.11
C ASN A 86 -1.79 0.41 -14.71
N PRO A 87 -1.45 0.37 -13.40
CA PRO A 87 -0.06 0.30 -12.96
C PRO A 87 0.67 -0.95 -13.45
N HIS A 88 -0.01 -2.10 -13.57
CA HIS A 88 0.61 -3.33 -14.07
C HIS A 88 1.05 -3.20 -15.52
N LEU A 89 0.19 -2.64 -16.38
CA LEU A 89 0.51 -2.44 -17.79
C LEU A 89 1.62 -1.40 -17.97
N PHE A 90 1.60 -0.34 -17.15
CA PHE A 90 2.66 0.65 -17.15
C PHE A 90 4.02 0.03 -16.84
N TRP A 91 4.16 -0.64 -15.69
CA TRP A 91 5.44 -1.22 -15.27
C TRP A 91 5.94 -2.31 -16.22
N ALA A 92 5.03 -3.06 -16.86
CA ALA A 92 5.41 -3.98 -17.93
C ALA A 92 6.00 -3.23 -19.14
N SER A 93 5.36 -2.13 -19.56
CA SER A 93 5.78 -1.34 -20.73
C SER A 93 7.12 -0.62 -20.57
N VAL A 94 7.46 -0.16 -19.36
CA VAL A 94 8.71 0.56 -19.06
C VAL A 94 9.82 -0.33 -18.49
N SER A 95 9.58 -1.64 -18.40
CA SER A 95 10.52 -2.60 -17.78
C SER A 95 11.88 -2.69 -18.46
N VAL A 96 11.98 -2.32 -19.75
CA VAL A 96 13.25 -2.26 -20.48
C VAL A 96 14.04 -1.00 -20.12
N ASP A 97 13.35 0.13 -19.95
CA ASP A 97 13.96 1.42 -19.66
C ASP A 97 14.27 1.62 -18.17
N LEU A 98 13.48 0.99 -17.30
CA LEU A 98 13.55 1.08 -15.84
C LEU A 98 13.59 -0.31 -15.19
N PRO A 99 14.60 -1.15 -15.51
CA PRO A 99 14.57 -2.57 -15.17
C PRO A 99 14.59 -2.84 -13.67
N LYS A 100 15.37 -2.09 -12.88
CA LYS A 100 15.44 -2.32 -11.43
C LYS A 100 14.21 -1.74 -10.73
N LEU A 101 13.75 -0.57 -11.16
CA LEU A 101 12.57 0.05 -10.59
C LEU A 101 11.29 -0.75 -10.91
N ALA A 102 11.14 -1.23 -12.15
CA ALA A 102 9.99 -2.06 -12.54
C ALA A 102 9.98 -3.42 -11.82
N ALA A 103 11.15 -4.05 -11.64
CA ALA A 103 11.27 -5.28 -10.87
C ALA A 103 10.87 -5.10 -9.40
N LEU A 104 11.18 -3.94 -8.81
CA LEU A 104 10.75 -3.58 -7.46
C LEU A 104 9.24 -3.25 -7.40
N ALA A 105 8.74 -2.47 -8.36
CA ALA A 105 7.36 -1.99 -8.38
C ALA A 105 6.33 -3.12 -8.54
N THR A 106 6.59 -4.06 -9.46
CA THR A 106 5.64 -5.11 -9.88
C THR A 106 5.09 -5.97 -8.73
N PRO A 107 5.91 -6.51 -7.81
CA PRO A 107 5.41 -7.25 -6.65
C PRO A 107 4.74 -6.33 -5.62
N LEU A 108 5.23 -5.10 -5.47
CA LEU A 108 4.75 -4.15 -4.47
C LEU A 108 3.34 -3.63 -4.81
N ILE A 109 3.05 -3.27 -6.05
CA ILE A 109 1.69 -2.86 -6.46
C ILE A 109 0.64 -3.95 -6.24
N CYS A 110 1.04 -5.23 -6.20
CA CYS A 110 0.16 -6.36 -5.86
C CYS A 110 -0.04 -6.54 -4.34
N SER A 111 0.85 -6.00 -3.51
CA SER A 111 0.88 -6.25 -2.07
C SER A 111 -0.21 -5.51 -1.30
N THR A 112 -0.64 -4.34 -1.80
CA THR A 112 -1.77 -3.55 -1.25
C THR A 112 -3.07 -4.34 -1.27
N VAL A 113 -3.35 -5.04 -2.37
CA VAL A 113 -4.54 -5.90 -2.50
C VAL A 113 -4.48 -7.03 -1.48
N LYS A 114 -3.32 -7.70 -1.37
CA LYS A 114 -3.14 -8.83 -0.45
C LYS A 114 -3.22 -8.43 1.03
N LEU A 115 -2.69 -7.27 1.41
CA LEU A 115 -2.74 -6.78 2.79
C LEU A 115 -4.15 -6.37 3.20
N ALA A 116 -4.85 -5.59 2.38
CA ALA A 116 -6.22 -5.17 2.67
C ALA A 116 -7.17 -6.38 2.72
N ASP A 117 -7.02 -7.33 1.79
CA ASP A 117 -7.81 -8.57 1.78
C ASP A 117 -7.49 -9.45 2.99
N ALA A 118 -6.22 -9.56 3.39
CA ALA A 118 -5.82 -10.32 4.57
C ALA A 118 -6.40 -9.70 5.86
N GLU A 119 -6.28 -8.39 6.05
CA GLU A 119 -6.85 -7.70 7.22
C GLU A 119 -8.37 -7.86 7.27
N ARG A 120 -9.06 -7.70 6.13
CA ARG A 120 -10.50 -7.86 6.03
C ARG A 120 -10.92 -9.30 6.32
N SER A 121 -10.20 -10.28 5.77
CA SER A 121 -10.45 -11.71 5.99
C SER A 121 -10.25 -12.10 7.46
N VAL A 122 -9.19 -11.60 8.10
CA VAL A 122 -8.93 -11.82 9.53
C VAL A 122 -10.02 -11.19 10.38
N SER A 123 -10.47 -9.99 10.03
CA SER A 123 -11.56 -9.31 10.74
C SER A 123 -12.89 -10.08 10.61
N THR A 124 -13.22 -10.55 9.41
CA THR A 124 -14.41 -11.37 9.15
C THR A 124 -14.34 -12.73 9.86
N TYR A 125 -13.17 -13.39 9.86
CA TYR A 125 -12.96 -14.63 10.60
C TYR A 125 -13.19 -14.45 12.10
N ASN A 126 -12.63 -13.40 12.69
CA ASN A 126 -12.83 -13.10 14.11
C ASN A 126 -14.29 -12.83 14.46
N LEU A 127 -15.05 -12.17 13.58
CA LEU A 127 -16.50 -12.00 13.74
C LEU A 127 -17.23 -13.35 13.73
N ILE A 128 -16.95 -14.22 12.74
CA ILE A 128 -17.60 -15.53 12.63
C ILE A 128 -17.31 -16.41 13.85
N VAL A 129 -16.05 -16.40 14.33
CA VAL A 129 -15.66 -17.15 15.53
C VAL A 129 -16.32 -16.58 16.79
N ALA A 130 -16.42 -15.25 16.91
CA ALA A 130 -17.11 -14.60 18.03
C ALA A 130 -18.62 -14.90 18.05
N PHE A 131 -19.28 -14.99 16.88
CA PHE A 131 -20.71 -15.33 16.76
C PHE A 131 -21.02 -16.83 16.95
N ARG A 132 -20.01 -17.71 16.91
CA ARG A 132 -20.16 -19.17 17.10
C ARG A 132 -19.92 -19.66 18.53
N ARG A 133 -19.57 -18.77 19.46
CA ARG A 133 -19.44 -19.06 20.91
C ARG A 133 -20.71 -18.67 21.64
#